data_AF-A0AAE7DCV7-F1
#
_entry.id   AF-A0AAE7DCV7-F1
#
_cell.length_a   1.000
_cell.length_b   1.000
_cell.length_c   1.000
_cell.angle_alpha   90.00
_cell.angle_beta   90.00
_cell.angle_gamma   90.00
#
_symmetry.space_group_name_H-M   'P 1'
#
loop_
_entity.id
_entity.type
_entity.pdbx_description
1 polymer ?
#
loop_
_entity_poly.entity_id
_entity_poly.type
_entity_poly.pdbx_seq_one_letter_code
_entity_poly.pdbx_strand_id
1 'polypeptide(L)'
;MNESDWKQYCVLRPIAHERMCERILSDVEKTLLDKSIAPYERIDRSEELLKAGQKELYWAFGVFRFSRHEARSHLLGLCARELITAQELSWFSVETQEWVRHCLADREVHGIEDLDAE
;
A
#
# COMPACT_ATOMS: atom_id res chain seq x y z
N MET A 1 17.65 7.89 0.74
CA MET A 1 17.73 6.84 1.78
C MET A 1 19.17 6.36 1.94
N ASN A 2 19.63 6.10 3.17
CA ASN A 2 20.98 5.54 3.40
C ASN A 2 21.07 4.08 2.91
N GLU A 3 22.26 3.47 2.94
CA GLU A 3 22.45 2.15 2.33
C GLU A 3 21.82 1.00 3.12
N SER A 4 21.87 1.09 4.45
CA SER A 4 21.26 0.08 5.32
C SER A 4 19.74 0.08 5.15
N ASP A 5 19.13 1.26 5.20
CA ASP A 5 17.70 1.46 5.01
C ASP A 5 17.25 1.02 3.61
N TRP A 6 18.06 1.28 2.58
CA TRP A 6 17.77 0.82 1.22
C TRP A 6 17.70 -0.72 1.16
N LYS A 7 18.63 -1.42 1.82
CA LYS A 7 18.61 -2.89 1.88
C LYS A 7 17.35 -3.40 2.58
N GLN A 8 16.94 -2.76 3.69
CA GLN A 8 15.70 -3.11 4.38
C GLN A 8 14.47 -2.90 3.50
N TYR A 9 14.40 -1.76 2.81
CA TYR A 9 13.33 -1.46 1.87
C TYR A 9 13.26 -2.49 0.73
N CYS A 10 14.40 -2.91 0.15
CA CYS A 10 14.43 -3.95 -0.88
C CYS A 10 13.82 -5.27 -0.43
N VAL A 11 14.01 -5.64 0.85
CA VAL A 11 13.42 -6.85 1.44
C VAL A 11 11.92 -6.68 1.67
N LEU A 12 11.51 -5.54 2.22
CA LEU A 12 10.12 -5.30 2.61
C LEU A 12 9.20 -5.00 1.42
N ARG A 13 9.69 -4.39 0.34
CA ARG A 13 8.87 -4.03 -0.82
C ARG A 13 8.10 -5.22 -1.42
N PRO A 14 8.72 -6.37 -1.76
CA PRO A 14 7.97 -7.52 -2.28
C PRO A 14 6.99 -8.11 -1.25
N ILE A 15 7.32 -8.05 0.05
CA ILE A 15 6.42 -8.51 1.12
C ILE A 15 5.17 -7.62 1.20
N ALA A 16 5.36 -6.29 1.16
CA ALA A 16 4.27 -5.32 1.13
C ALA A 16 3.39 -5.50 -0.12
N HIS A 17 3.99 -5.84 -1.26
CA HIS A 17 3.27 -6.15 -2.49
C HIS A 17 2.38 -7.38 -2.32
N GLU A 18 2.92 -8.48 -1.77
CA GLU A 18 2.14 -9.69 -1.52
C GLU A 18 0.98 -9.45 -0.57
N ARG A 19 1.19 -8.72 0.54
CA ARG A 19 0.12 -8.33 1.47
C ARG A 19 -1.02 -7.58 0.78
N MET A 20 -0.69 -6.70 -0.16
CA MET A 20 -1.70 -5.96 -0.92
C MET A 20 -2.48 -6.90 -1.85
N CYS A 21 -1.81 -7.85 -2.51
CA CYS A 21 -2.47 -8.90 -3.29
C CYS A 21 -3.41 -9.74 -2.42
N GLU A 22 -2.94 -10.21 -1.27
CA GLU A 22 -3.73 -11.00 -0.31
C GLU A 22 -4.97 -10.22 0.16
N ARG A 23 -4.82 -8.92 0.47
CA ARG A 23 -5.94 -8.05 0.85
C ARG A 23 -6.99 -7.95 -0.26
N ILE A 24 -6.58 -7.65 -1.49
CA ILE A 24 -7.47 -7.56 -2.66
C ILE A 24 -8.20 -8.89 -2.87
N LEU A 25 -7.48 -10.01 -2.84
CA LEU A 25 -8.06 -11.34 -3.03
C LEU A 25 -9.03 -11.70 -1.92
N SER A 26 -8.73 -11.36 -0.67
CA SER A 26 -9.63 -11.59 0.46
C SER A 26 -10.95 -10.82 0.32
N ASP A 27 -10.90 -9.57 -0.16
CA ASP A 27 -12.12 -8.76 -0.35
C ASP A 27 -12.97 -9.26 -1.53
N VAL A 28 -12.31 -9.72 -2.60
CA VAL A 28 -12.98 -10.42 -3.72
C VAL A 28 -13.63 -11.71 -3.23
N GLU A 29 -12.93 -12.54 -2.45
CA GLU A 29 -13.45 -13.80 -1.90
C GLU A 29 -14.67 -13.57 -1.01
N LYS A 30 -14.62 -12.60 -0.09
CA LYS A 30 -15.78 -12.23 0.75
C LYS A 30 -17.01 -11.89 -0.10
N THR A 31 -16.81 -11.13 -1.17
CA THR A 31 -17.89 -10.72 -2.08
C THR A 31 -18.47 -11.90 -2.87
N LEU A 32 -17.61 -12.79 -3.39
CA LEU A 32 -18.05 -14.00 -4.09
C LEU A 32 -18.86 -14.94 -3.17
N LEU A 33 -18.46 -15.04 -1.91
CA LEU A 33 -19.06 -15.95 -0.93
C LEU A 33 -20.32 -15.37 -0.25
N ASP A 34 -20.61 -14.08 -0.40
CA ASP A 34 -21.79 -13.45 0.21
C ASP A 34 -23.09 -13.97 -0.43
N LYS A 35 -23.74 -14.90 0.27
CA LYS A 35 -24.96 -15.56 -0.22
C LYS A 35 -26.19 -14.65 -0.27
N SER A 36 -26.12 -13.45 0.29
CA SER A 36 -27.22 -12.48 0.28
C SER A 36 -27.34 -11.70 -1.04
N ILE A 37 -26.26 -11.63 -1.83
CA ILE A 37 -26.20 -10.94 -3.13
C ILE A 37 -26.62 -11.89 -4.25
N ALA A 38 -27.24 -11.41 -5.34
CA ALA A 38 -27.58 -12.28 -6.48
C ALA A 38 -26.30 -12.86 -7.14
N PRO A 39 -26.32 -14.09 -7.68
CA PRO A 39 -25.09 -14.71 -8.23
C PRO A 39 -24.38 -13.89 -9.30
N TYR A 40 -25.11 -13.29 -10.24
CA TYR A 40 -24.53 -12.44 -11.27
C TYR A 40 -23.90 -11.17 -10.69
N GLU A 41 -24.58 -10.54 -9.73
CA GLU A 41 -24.10 -9.33 -9.06
C GLU A 41 -22.85 -9.59 -8.22
N ARG A 42 -22.69 -10.79 -7.64
CA ARG A 42 -21.41 -11.17 -7.00
C ARG A 42 -20.27 -11.20 -7.99
N ILE A 43 -20.48 -11.77 -9.18
CA ILE A 43 -19.46 -11.83 -10.24
C ILE A 43 -19.05 -10.42 -10.65
N ASP A 44 -20.04 -9.56 -10.93
CA ASP A 44 -19.83 -8.19 -11.39
C ASP A 44 -19.08 -7.36 -10.33
N ARG A 45 -19.55 -7.34 -9.08
CA ARG A 45 -18.89 -6.63 -7.97
C ARG A 45 -17.47 -7.15 -7.70
N SER A 46 -17.25 -8.46 -7.80
CA SER A 46 -15.91 -9.03 -7.65
C SER A 46 -14.96 -8.63 -8.78
N GLU A 47 -15.46 -8.51 -10.02
CA GLU A 47 -14.68 -8.00 -11.14
C GLU A 47 -14.29 -6.52 -10.93
N GLU A 48 -15.23 -5.69 -10.48
CA GLU A 48 -14.97 -4.28 -10.16
C GLU A 48 -13.91 -4.13 -9.06
N LEU A 49 -14.03 -4.90 -7.96
CA LEU A 49 -13.04 -4.92 -6.88
C LEU A 49 -11.66 -5.33 -7.38
N LEU A 50 -11.57 -6.34 -8.26
CA LEU A 50 -10.30 -6.77 -8.81
C LEU A 50 -9.66 -5.69 -9.69
N LYS A 51 -10.44 -5.01 -10.54
CA LYS A 51 -9.97 -3.90 -11.38
C LYS A 51 -9.49 -2.72 -10.54
N ALA A 52 -10.26 -2.34 -9.52
CA ALA A 52 -9.89 -1.29 -8.58
C ALA A 52 -8.59 -1.63 -7.85
N GLY A 53 -8.49 -2.85 -7.30
CA GLY A 53 -7.28 -3.35 -6.64
C GLY A 53 -6.05 -3.37 -7.55
N GLN A 54 -6.19 -3.76 -8.82
CA GLN A 54 -5.11 -3.69 -9.81
C GLN A 54 -4.66 -2.26 -10.08
N LYS A 55 -5.59 -1.30 -10.19
CA LYS A 55 -5.28 0.14 -10.32
C LYS A 55 -4.48 0.60 -9.10
N GLU A 56 -4.93 0.29 -7.89
CA GLU A 56 -4.22 0.66 -6.66
C GLU A 56 -2.82 0.03 -6.55
N LEU A 57 -2.69 -1.25 -6.93
CA LEU A 57 -1.41 -1.96 -6.93
C LEU A 57 -0.40 -1.27 -7.86
N TYR A 58 -0.87 -0.85 -9.04
CA TYR A 58 -0.07 -0.05 -9.97
C TYR A 58 0.34 1.29 -9.37
N TRP A 59 -0.58 2.04 -8.74
CA TRP A 59 -0.24 3.30 -8.07
C TRP A 59 0.75 3.13 -6.93
N ALA A 60 0.63 2.06 -6.15
CA ALA A 60 1.51 1.80 -5.01
C ALA A 60 2.91 1.33 -5.43
N PHE A 61 3.03 0.53 -6.50
CA PHE A 61 4.28 -0.14 -6.83
C PHE A 61 4.82 0.13 -8.24
N GLY A 62 3.96 0.40 -9.22
CA GLY A 62 4.28 0.46 -10.64
C GLY A 62 4.54 1.87 -11.20
N VAL A 63 3.94 2.90 -10.60
CA VAL A 63 4.07 4.30 -11.08
C VAL A 63 5.48 4.85 -10.87
N PHE A 64 6.16 4.39 -9.83
CA PHE A 64 7.45 4.93 -9.48
C PHE A 64 8.61 4.01 -9.88
N ARG A 65 9.78 4.61 -10.10
CA ARG A 65 10.98 3.86 -10.46
C ARG A 65 11.55 3.18 -9.23
N PHE A 66 11.85 1.89 -9.31
CA PHE A 66 12.54 1.18 -8.24
C PHE A 66 13.99 1.68 -8.10
N SER A 67 14.20 2.72 -7.28
CA SER A 67 15.48 3.39 -7.09
C SER A 67 15.67 3.84 -5.64
N ARG A 68 16.94 3.93 -5.21
CA ARG A 68 17.30 4.38 -3.85
C ARG A 68 16.93 5.84 -3.57
N HIS A 69 16.82 6.67 -4.61
CA HIS A 69 16.43 8.07 -4.49
C HIS A 69 14.94 8.19 -4.10
N GLU A 70 14.07 7.45 -4.79
CA GLU A 70 12.61 7.50 -4.57
C GLU A 70 12.13 6.59 -3.42
N ALA A 71 12.98 5.66 -2.96
CA ALA A 71 12.66 4.68 -1.91
C ALA A 71 12.08 5.28 -0.62
N ARG A 72 12.53 6.47 -0.21
CA ARG A 72 12.02 7.14 1.01
C ARG A 72 10.54 7.53 0.83
N SER A 73 10.20 8.12 -0.31
CA SER A 73 8.81 8.48 -0.65
C SER A 73 7.93 7.23 -0.82
N HIS A 74 8.47 6.15 -1.39
CA HIS A 74 7.70 4.91 -1.52
C HIS A 74 7.44 4.27 -0.16
N LEU A 75 8.46 4.22 0.70
CA LEU A 75 8.29 3.72 2.06
C LEU A 75 7.16 4.46 2.77
N LEU A 76 7.11 5.79 2.68
CA LEU A 76 5.98 6.58 3.20
C LEU A 76 4.64 6.14 2.58
N GLY A 77 4.58 5.99 1.26
CA GLY A 77 3.37 5.55 0.57
C GLY A 77 2.90 4.15 0.97
N LEU A 78 3.81 3.24 1.28
CA LEU A 78 3.50 1.90 1.79
C LEU A 78 3.06 1.94 3.27
N CYS A 79 3.70 2.77 4.10
CA CYS A 79 3.27 3.00 5.48
C CYS A 79 1.88 3.62 5.56
N ALA A 80 1.58 4.62 4.72
CA ALA A 80 0.28 5.27 4.65
C ALA A 80 -0.87 4.34 4.21
N ARG A 81 -0.53 3.22 3.56
CA ARG A 81 -1.47 2.14 3.16
C ARG A 81 -1.47 0.96 4.13
N GLU A 82 -0.77 1.10 5.25
CA GLU A 82 -0.60 0.10 6.30
C GLU A 82 0.05 -1.21 5.80
N LEU A 83 0.82 -1.15 4.71
CA LEU A 83 1.52 -2.32 4.14
C LEU A 83 2.84 -2.62 4.84
N ILE A 84 3.36 -1.66 5.61
CA ILE A 84 4.53 -1.78 6.47
C ILE A 84 4.08 -1.60 7.92
N THR A 85 4.35 -2.60 8.75
CA THR A 85 3.99 -2.57 10.18
C THR A 85 4.91 -1.64 10.97
N ALA A 86 4.46 -1.21 12.15
CA ALA A 86 5.29 -0.42 13.07
C ALA A 86 6.60 -1.14 13.46
N GLN A 87 6.56 -2.47 13.60
CA GLN A 87 7.73 -3.30 13.91
C GLN A 87 8.73 -3.35 12.75
N GLU A 88 8.25 -3.43 11.51
CA GLU A 88 9.12 -3.40 10.33
C GLU A 88 9.69 -2.01 10.08
N LEU A 89 8.90 -0.96 10.33
CA LEU A 89 9.39 0.41 10.31
C LEU A 89 10.52 0.61 11.32
N SER A 90 10.47 -0.09 12.47
CA SER A 90 11.53 0.00 13.48
C SER A 90 12.88 -0.58 13.03
N TRP A 91 12.95 -1.29 11.90
CA TRP A 91 14.22 -1.81 11.34
C TRP A 91 15.01 -0.74 10.58
N PHE A 92 14.37 0.37 10.22
CA PHE A 92 15.03 1.50 9.56
C PHE A 92 15.78 2.38 10.57
N SER A 93 16.68 3.23 10.08
CA SER A 93 17.33 4.23 10.91
C SER A 93 16.33 5.18 11.58
N VAL A 94 16.70 5.71 12.74
CA VAL A 94 15.88 6.67 13.51
C VAL A 94 15.45 7.86 12.62
N GLU A 95 16.37 8.39 11.81
CA GLU A 95 16.08 9.49 10.86
C GLU A 95 14.97 9.14 9.86
N THR A 96 15.00 7.93 9.29
CA THR A 96 13.96 7.48 8.36
C THR A 96 12.63 7.28 9.08
N GLN A 97 12.66 6.69 10.28
CA GLN A 97 11.45 6.47 11.07
C GLN A 97 10.78 7.80 11.47
N GLU A 98 11.55 8.77 11.98
CA GLU A 98 11.06 10.09 12.37
C GLU A 98 10.48 10.84 11.19
N TRP A 99 11.14 10.81 10.04
CA TRP A 99 10.62 11.43 8.83
C TRP A 99 9.29 10.82 8.38
N VAL A 100 9.17 9.49 8.39
CA VAL A 100 7.88 8.83 8.05
C VAL A 100 6.79 9.27 9.04
N ARG A 101 7.07 9.24 10.35
CA ARG A 101 6.11 9.64 11.38
C ARG A 101 5.68 11.10 11.23
N HIS A 102 6.62 12.00 10.96
CA HIS A 102 6.33 13.42 10.72
C HIS A 102 5.44 13.61 9.50
N CYS A 103 5.75 12.97 8.37
CA CYS A 103 4.93 13.07 7.16
C CYS A 103 3.52 12.48 7.34
N LEU A 104 3.37 11.39 8.09
CA LEU A 104 2.06 10.81 8.39
C LEU A 104 1.24 11.72 9.31
N ALA A 105 1.85 12.29 10.35
CA ALA A 105 1.19 13.25 11.24
C ALA A 105 0.75 14.51 10.49
N ASP A 106 1.60 15.06 9.61
CA ASP A 106 1.24 16.22 8.78
C ASP A 106 0.06 15.92 7.85
N ARG A 107 -0.03 14.70 7.29
CA ARG A 107 -1.17 14.29 6.46
C ARG A 107 -2.46 14.27 7.26
N GLU A 108 -2.43 13.75 8.49
CA GLU A 108 -3.60 13.72 9.39
C GLU A 108 -4.05 15.13 9.79
N VAL A 109 -3.11 16.05 9.99
CA VAL A 109 -3.39 17.44 10.37
C VAL A 109 -3.91 18.28 9.20
N HIS A 110 -3.42 18.03 7.98
CA HIS A 110 -3.71 18.87 6.82
C HIS A 110 -4.75 18.30 5.85
N GLY A 111 -5.29 17.10 6.11
CA GLY A 111 -6.40 16.53 5.35
C GLY A 111 -6.15 16.62 3.84
N ILE A 112 -5.11 15.93 3.35
CA ILE A 112 -4.98 15.74 1.91
C ILE A 112 -6.14 14.84 1.50
N GLU A 113 -7.24 15.46 1.07
CA GLU A 113 -8.34 14.81 0.35
C GLU A 113 -7.73 13.82 -0.62
N ASP A 114 -8.19 12.57 -0.56
CA ASP A 114 -7.83 11.56 -1.54
C ASP A 114 -7.98 12.23 -2.91
N LEU A 115 -6.86 12.36 -3.63
CA LEU A 115 -6.88 12.76 -5.02
C LEU A 115 -7.57 11.60 -5.74
N ASP A 116 -8.90 11.65 -5.76
CA ASP A 116 -9.75 10.89 -6.65
C ASP A 116 -9.23 11.16 -8.06
N ALA A 117 -8.38 10.24 -8.51
CA ALA A 117 -7.80 10.29 -9.83
C ALA A 117 -8.91 10.01 -10.85
N GLU A 118 -9.43 11.09 -11.43
CA GLU A 118 -10.21 11.14 -12.68
C GLU A 118 -9.71 10.13 -13.72
#